data_AF-A0AAV8Y5G2-F1
#
_entry.id   AF-A0AAV8Y5G2-F1
#
_cell.length_a   1.000
_cell.length_b   1.000
_cell.length_c   1.000
_cell.angle_alpha   90.00
_cell.angle_beta   90.00
_cell.angle_gamma   90.00
#
_symmetry.space_group_name_H-M   'P 1'
#
loop_
_entity.id
_entity.type
_entity.pdbx_description
1 polymer ?
#
loop_
_entity_poly.entity_id
_entity_poly.type
_entity_poly.pdbx_seq_one_letter_code
_entity_poly.pdbx_strand_id
1 'polypeptide(L)'
;MCLLLVAHDLAGSDQGGFNDPYVRLALLPEVDSRKRQTTIHRNDPNPLFDQHFKFPVSHEDLQSKTLVLQVFDYDRFSRNDVIGEVIMTMSEFDVANSIEIWGEITKNKKPREELQEVLVSLSYLPSAERLTVVLLKARNLFLPQCKENMDPFVKVYLLVNGKRVKKKKTASKKGSCNPVWNEALTFSLSSSNLANAALEGKERIKGNCIIGPKETGPEKDHWIDMTQSPRKAIACWHTVR
;
A
#
# COMPACT_ATOMS: atom_id res chain seq x y z
N MET A 1 -19.56 -9.52 -27.67
CA MET A 1 -18.13 -9.87 -27.52
C MET A 1 -17.97 -11.07 -26.58
N CYS A 2 -17.12 -12.04 -26.93
CA CYS A 2 -16.65 -13.11 -26.04
C CYS A 2 -15.14 -12.92 -25.82
N LEU A 3 -14.71 -12.88 -24.57
CA LEU A 3 -13.30 -12.68 -24.21
C LEU A 3 -12.83 -13.90 -23.43
N LEU A 4 -11.70 -14.48 -23.84
CA LEU A 4 -10.91 -15.39 -23.03
C LEU A 4 -9.82 -14.57 -22.33
N LEU A 5 -9.81 -14.58 -21.00
CA LEU A 5 -8.80 -13.90 -20.22
C LEU A 5 -7.71 -14.89 -19.79
N VAL A 6 -6.49 -14.65 -20.30
CA VAL A 6 -5.25 -15.26 -19.82
C VAL A 6 -4.41 -14.15 -19.19
N ALA A 7 -3.88 -14.39 -18.00
CA ALA A 7 -2.89 -13.53 -17.38
C ALA A 7 -1.62 -14.35 -17.16
N HIS A 8 -0.47 -13.74 -17.41
CA HIS A 8 0.83 -14.28 -17.05
C HIS A 8 1.56 -13.25 -16.19
N ASP A 9 2.44 -13.71 -15.31
CA ASP A 9 3.44 -12.86 -14.64
C ASP A 9 2.85 -11.59 -13.97
N LEU A 10 1.74 -11.75 -13.22
CA LEU A 10 1.11 -10.61 -12.54
C LEU A 10 2.09 -10.00 -11.53
N ALA A 11 2.86 -10.85 -10.86
CA ALA A 11 3.88 -10.44 -9.90
C ALA A 11 5.24 -10.19 -10.56
N GLY A 12 5.51 -8.94 -10.92
CA GLY A 12 6.90 -8.49 -11.15
C GLY A 12 7.75 -8.85 -9.92
N SER A 13 8.82 -9.60 -10.16
CA SER A 13 9.62 -10.45 -9.26
C SER A 13 10.07 -9.87 -7.91
N ASP A 14 9.93 -8.56 -7.69
CA ASP A 14 10.67 -7.84 -6.65
C ASP A 14 9.81 -7.21 -5.54
N GLN A 15 8.48 -7.27 -5.63
CA GLN A 15 7.60 -6.77 -4.56
C GLN A 15 6.41 -7.70 -4.36
N GLY A 16 6.48 -8.53 -3.33
CA GLY A 16 5.39 -9.41 -2.92
C GLY A 16 4.09 -8.62 -2.73
N GLY A 17 3.09 -8.93 -3.56
CA GLY A 17 1.80 -8.21 -3.56
C GLY A 17 0.68 -8.89 -4.35
N PHE A 18 0.88 -10.12 -4.81
CA PHE A 18 -0.15 -10.92 -5.48
C PHE A 18 -0.29 -12.23 -4.72
N ASN A 19 -0.91 -12.19 -3.54
CA ASN A 19 -1.13 -13.43 -2.81
C ASN A 19 -2.42 -14.06 -3.32
N ASP A 20 -3.50 -13.27 -3.41
CA ASP A 20 -4.82 -13.77 -3.75
C ASP A 20 -5.42 -13.02 -4.97
N PRO A 21 -4.81 -13.07 -6.17
CA PRO A 21 -5.23 -12.26 -7.31
C PRO A 21 -6.59 -12.66 -7.91
N TYR A 22 -7.33 -11.66 -8.36
CA TYR A 22 -8.48 -11.80 -9.25
C TYR A 22 -8.63 -10.58 -10.16
N VAL A 23 -9.30 -10.75 -11.31
CA VAL A 23 -9.49 -9.68 -12.30
C VAL A 23 -10.96 -9.37 -12.43
N ARG A 24 -11.32 -8.09 -12.39
CA ARG A 24 -12.66 -7.59 -12.71
C ARG A 24 -12.65 -6.98 -14.10
N LEU A 25 -13.68 -7.28 -14.89
CA LEU A 25 -13.82 -6.80 -16.26
C LEU A 25 -15.04 -5.89 -16.37
N ALA A 26 -14.87 -4.78 -17.06
CA ALA A 26 -15.95 -3.85 -17.41
C ALA A 26 -15.78 -3.39 -18.86
N LEU A 27 -16.90 -3.16 -19.54
CA LEU A 27 -16.92 -2.52 -20.86
C LEU A 27 -17.58 -1.17 -20.67
N LEU A 28 -16.86 -0.08 -20.99
CA LEU A 28 -17.31 1.29 -20.80
C LEU A 28 -17.66 1.94 -22.15
N PRO A 29 -18.73 2.75 -22.22
CA PRO A 29 -19.81 2.88 -21.24
C PRO A 29 -20.51 1.55 -20.95
N GLU A 30 -21.03 1.38 -19.72
CA GLU A 30 -21.61 0.13 -19.24
C GLU A 30 -22.73 -0.36 -20.17
N VAL A 31 -22.66 -1.63 -20.57
CA VAL A 31 -23.64 -2.28 -21.45
C VAL A 31 -24.70 -3.08 -20.68
N ASP A 32 -24.42 -3.44 -19.43
CA ASP A 32 -25.36 -4.05 -18.49
C ASP A 32 -24.84 -3.94 -17.04
N SER A 33 -25.67 -4.32 -16.08
CA SER A 33 -25.33 -4.33 -14.65
C SER A 33 -24.62 -5.61 -14.18
N ARG A 34 -24.28 -6.54 -15.08
CA ARG A 34 -23.68 -7.83 -14.70
C ARG A 34 -22.21 -7.63 -14.34
N LYS A 35 -21.87 -7.97 -13.11
CA LYS A 35 -20.48 -8.03 -12.66
C LYS A 35 -19.77 -9.21 -13.30
N ARG A 36 -18.62 -8.95 -13.91
CA ARG A 36 -17.74 -9.97 -14.52
C ARG A 36 -16.41 -9.92 -13.79
N GLN A 37 -16.04 -11.04 -13.18
CA GLN A 37 -14.78 -11.18 -12.48
C GLN A 37 -14.34 -12.64 -12.52
N THR A 38 -13.03 -12.87 -12.43
CA THR A 38 -12.47 -14.21 -12.32
C THR A 38 -12.69 -14.79 -10.91
N THR A 39 -12.40 -16.08 -10.76
CA THR A 39 -12.23 -16.67 -9.44
C THR A 39 -10.97 -16.12 -8.79
N ILE A 40 -10.98 -16.05 -7.46
CA ILE A 40 -9.80 -15.70 -6.68
C ILE A 40 -8.89 -16.92 -6.61
N HIS A 41 -7.65 -16.78 -7.07
CA HIS A 41 -6.60 -17.78 -6.89
C HIS A 41 -5.87 -17.46 -5.60
N ARG A 42 -5.71 -18.42 -4.69
CA ARG A 42 -5.13 -18.16 -3.36
C ARG A 42 -3.67 -18.56 -3.28
N ASN A 43 -2.86 -17.69 -2.68
CA ASN A 43 -1.39 -17.79 -2.61
C ASN A 43 -0.73 -18.12 -3.96
N ASP A 44 -1.24 -17.54 -5.04
CA ASP A 44 -0.77 -17.79 -6.40
C ASP A 44 -0.47 -16.47 -7.11
N PRO A 45 0.79 -16.02 -7.13
CA PRO A 45 1.17 -14.74 -7.74
C PRO A 45 1.08 -14.72 -9.26
N ASN A 46 0.94 -15.89 -9.90
CA ASN A 46 0.95 -16.05 -11.36
C ASN A 46 -0.22 -16.94 -11.81
N PRO A 47 -1.47 -16.53 -11.52
CA PRO A 47 -2.64 -17.36 -11.77
C PRO A 47 -2.92 -17.48 -13.26
N LEU A 48 -3.16 -18.71 -13.71
CA LEU A 48 -3.83 -18.94 -14.97
C LEU A 48 -5.35 -18.89 -14.73
N PHE A 49 -6.00 -17.79 -15.11
CA PHE A 49 -7.44 -17.66 -14.91
C PHE A 49 -8.24 -18.55 -15.88
N ASP A 50 -7.90 -18.53 -17.18
CA ASP A 50 -8.56 -19.30 -18.25
C ASP A 50 -10.10 -19.22 -18.20
N GLN A 51 -10.64 -17.99 -18.11
CA GLN A 51 -12.09 -17.77 -17.97
C GLN A 51 -12.67 -17.00 -19.14
N HIS A 52 -13.92 -17.36 -19.48
CA HIS A 52 -14.66 -16.77 -20.59
C HIS A 52 -15.72 -15.79 -20.08
N PHE A 53 -15.71 -14.58 -20.63
CA PHE A 53 -16.70 -13.54 -20.31
C PHE A 53 -17.43 -13.08 -21.57
N LYS A 54 -18.74 -12.79 -21.43
CA LYS A 54 -19.58 -12.31 -22.53
C LYS A 54 -20.21 -10.97 -22.21
N PHE A 55 -20.08 -10.01 -23.13
CA PHE A 55 -20.74 -8.71 -23.08
C PHE A 55 -21.83 -8.61 -24.17
N PRO A 56 -23.06 -8.18 -23.80
CA PRO A 56 -24.16 -7.98 -24.75
C PRO A 56 -23.96 -6.66 -25.48
N VAL A 57 -23.16 -6.68 -26.54
CA VAL A 57 -22.85 -5.50 -27.35
C VAL A 57 -22.79 -5.94 -28.81
N SER A 58 -23.37 -5.12 -29.68
CA SER A 58 -23.34 -5.33 -31.14
C SER A 58 -21.93 -5.10 -31.68
N HIS A 59 -21.64 -5.59 -32.89
CA HIS A 59 -20.34 -5.35 -33.53
C HIS A 59 -20.16 -3.85 -33.86
N GLU A 60 -21.23 -3.18 -34.28
CA GLU A 60 -21.24 -1.75 -34.60
C GLU A 60 -20.94 -0.89 -33.36
N ASP A 61 -21.58 -1.21 -32.23
CA ASP A 61 -21.39 -0.46 -30.98
C ASP A 61 -20.05 -0.75 -30.32
N LEU A 62 -19.44 -1.92 -30.59
CA LEU A 62 -18.22 -2.36 -29.92
C LEU A 62 -17.06 -1.38 -30.16
N GLN A 63 -16.97 -0.80 -31.35
CA GLN A 63 -15.91 0.16 -31.71
C GLN A 63 -15.91 1.41 -30.82
N SER A 64 -17.07 1.78 -30.26
CA SER A 64 -17.21 2.92 -29.33
C SER A 64 -16.88 2.60 -27.87
N LYS A 65 -16.45 1.37 -27.57
CA LYS A 65 -16.29 0.89 -26.19
C LYS A 65 -14.83 0.82 -25.76
N THR A 66 -14.64 0.84 -24.45
CA THR A 66 -13.35 0.63 -23.79
C THR A 66 -13.47 -0.56 -22.85
N LEU A 67 -12.67 -1.59 -23.08
CA LEU A 67 -12.55 -2.73 -22.18
C LEU A 67 -11.55 -2.38 -21.07
N VAL A 68 -11.99 -2.49 -19.83
CA VAL A 68 -11.18 -2.24 -18.64
C VAL A 68 -11.05 -3.53 -17.84
N LEU A 69 -9.81 -3.93 -17.58
CA LEU A 69 -9.47 -5.07 -16.73
C LEU A 69 -8.73 -4.55 -15.50
N GLN A 70 -9.33 -4.69 -14.33
CA GLN A 70 -8.73 -4.28 -13.06
C GLN A 70 -8.24 -5.50 -12.32
N VAL A 71 -6.96 -5.52 -11.98
CA VAL A 71 -6.32 -6.58 -11.20
C VAL A 71 -6.39 -6.21 -9.73
N PHE A 72 -6.92 -7.12 -8.91
CA PHE A 72 -7.07 -6.94 -7.48
C PHE A 72 -6.31 -8.00 -6.69
N ASP A 73 -5.81 -7.64 -5.50
CA ASP A 73 -5.41 -8.60 -4.46
C ASP A 73 -6.58 -8.75 -3.49
N TYR A 74 -7.09 -9.97 -3.32
CA TYR A 74 -8.15 -10.22 -2.35
C TYR A 74 -7.59 -10.24 -0.92
N ASP A 75 -8.19 -9.46 -0.02
CA ASP A 75 -7.88 -9.56 1.42
C ASP A 75 -9.16 -9.86 2.20
N ARG A 76 -9.17 -11.01 2.88
CA ARG A 76 -10.29 -11.46 3.71
C ARG A 76 -10.67 -10.47 4.82
N PHE A 77 -9.71 -9.69 5.30
CA PHE A 77 -9.88 -8.84 6.48
C PHE A 77 -9.79 -7.34 6.17
N SER A 78 -9.60 -6.97 4.90
CA SER A 78 -9.53 -5.57 4.48
C SER A 78 -10.23 -5.31 3.13
N ARG A 79 -10.08 -4.10 2.58
CA ARG A 79 -10.61 -3.80 1.25
C ARG A 79 -9.64 -4.40 0.22
N ASN A 80 -10.17 -4.99 -0.84
CA ASN A 80 -9.34 -5.50 -1.93
C ASN A 80 -8.63 -4.34 -2.61
N ASP A 81 -7.31 -4.45 -2.76
CA ASP A 81 -6.49 -3.42 -3.36
C ASP A 81 -6.46 -3.57 -4.88
N VAL A 82 -6.75 -2.50 -5.61
CA VAL A 82 -6.51 -2.46 -7.06
C VAL A 82 -5.00 -2.35 -7.24
N ILE A 83 -4.39 -3.41 -7.78
CA ILE A 83 -2.94 -3.48 -7.99
C ILE A 83 -2.57 -2.75 -9.28
N GLY A 84 -3.42 -2.87 -10.29
CA GLY A 84 -3.25 -2.22 -11.58
C GLY A 84 -4.43 -2.46 -12.50
N GLU A 85 -4.34 -1.88 -13.67
CA GLU A 85 -5.35 -2.00 -14.70
C GLU A 85 -4.76 -2.07 -16.10
N VAL A 86 -5.52 -2.70 -16.99
CA VAL A 86 -5.31 -2.69 -18.43
C VAL A 86 -6.54 -2.03 -19.04
N ILE A 87 -6.33 -0.99 -19.82
CA ILE A 87 -7.38 -0.27 -20.53
C ILE A 87 -7.14 -0.46 -22.03
N MET A 88 -8.17 -0.92 -22.74
CA MET A 88 -8.12 -1.17 -24.18
C MET A 88 -9.29 -0.50 -24.88
N THR A 89 -9.01 0.41 -25.82
CA THR A 89 -10.05 0.99 -26.67
C THR A 89 -10.38 0.01 -27.78
N MET A 90 -11.64 -0.42 -27.87
CA MET A 90 -12.03 -1.47 -28.81
C MET A 90 -11.89 -1.05 -30.28
N SER A 91 -11.82 0.25 -30.58
CA SER A 91 -11.55 0.77 -31.93
C SER A 91 -10.15 0.48 -32.46
N GLU A 92 -9.22 0.12 -31.58
CA GLU A 92 -7.83 -0.17 -31.95
C GLU A 92 -7.66 -1.61 -32.47
N PHE A 93 -8.70 -2.43 -32.38
CA PHE A 93 -8.64 -3.86 -32.66
C PHE A 93 -9.63 -4.29 -33.74
N ASP A 94 -9.15 -5.06 -34.71
CA ASP A 94 -10.00 -5.75 -35.67
C ASP A 94 -10.54 -7.05 -35.04
N VAL A 95 -11.77 -6.95 -34.54
CA VAL A 95 -12.49 -8.01 -33.81
C VAL A 95 -13.37 -8.87 -34.73
N ALA A 96 -13.20 -8.77 -36.06
CA ALA A 96 -13.93 -9.61 -37.01
C ALA A 96 -13.60 -11.11 -36.85
N ASN A 97 -12.38 -11.42 -36.39
CA ASN A 97 -11.91 -12.76 -36.08
C ASN A 97 -11.48 -12.87 -34.61
N SER A 98 -11.24 -14.10 -34.14
CA SER A 98 -10.61 -14.32 -32.84
C SER A 98 -9.21 -13.70 -32.83
N ILE A 99 -8.95 -12.80 -31.89
CA ILE A 99 -7.67 -12.13 -31.70
C ILE A 99 -7.14 -12.39 -30.30
N GLU A 100 -5.82 -12.44 -30.19
CA GLU A 100 -5.09 -12.51 -28.91
C GLU A 100 -4.37 -11.18 -28.71
N ILE A 101 -4.60 -10.53 -27.55
CA ILE A 101 -4.04 -9.22 -27.23
C ILE A 101 -3.33 -9.31 -25.88
N TRP A 102 -2.10 -8.82 -25.84
CA TRP A 102 -1.32 -8.64 -24.62
C TRP A 102 -1.40 -7.18 -24.17
N GLY A 103 -1.79 -6.95 -22.91
CA GLY A 103 -1.88 -5.62 -22.32
C GLY A 103 -0.93 -5.48 -21.13
N GLU A 104 -0.23 -4.36 -21.05
CA GLU A 104 0.63 -4.04 -19.91
C GLU A 104 -0.21 -3.57 -18.72
N ILE A 105 0.04 -4.16 -17.54
CA ILE A 105 -0.66 -3.78 -16.32
C ILE A 105 -0.07 -2.47 -15.79
N THR A 106 -0.83 -1.40 -15.91
CA THR A 106 -0.47 -0.11 -15.33
C THR A 106 -0.82 -0.12 -13.85
N LYS A 107 0.18 0.00 -12.96
CA LYS A 107 -0.07 0.03 -11.51
C LYS A 107 -0.86 1.27 -11.12
N ASN A 108 -2.03 1.07 -10.53
CA ASN A 108 -2.81 2.14 -9.94
C ASN A 108 -2.17 2.54 -8.61
N LYS A 109 -1.43 3.65 -8.59
CA LYS A 109 -1.02 4.25 -7.32
C LYS A 109 -2.28 4.79 -6.65
N LYS A 110 -2.65 4.26 -5.48
CA LYS A 110 -3.66 4.88 -4.63
C LYS A 110 -3.39 6.38 -4.54
N PRO A 111 -4.40 7.24 -4.70
CA PRO A 111 -4.23 8.66 -4.45
C PRO A 111 -3.58 8.85 -3.08
N ARG A 112 -2.67 9.82 -2.94
CA ARG A 112 -1.97 10.06 -1.66
C ARG A 112 -2.95 10.23 -0.49
N GLU A 113 -4.13 10.76 -0.76
CA GLU A 113 -5.22 10.98 0.20
C GLU A 113 -5.88 9.69 0.69
N GLU A 114 -5.64 8.55 0.05
CA GLU A 114 -6.16 7.24 0.46
C GLU A 114 -5.10 6.34 1.10
N LEU A 115 -3.82 6.77 1.09
CA LEU A 115 -2.74 6.03 1.73
C LEU A 115 -2.83 6.14 3.26
N GLN A 116 -2.56 5.02 3.93
CA GLN A 116 -2.37 4.99 5.39
C GLN A 116 -1.05 5.67 5.71
N GLU A 117 -1.08 6.76 6.46
CA GLU A 117 0.14 7.51 6.74
C GLU A 117 0.21 7.96 8.20
N VAL A 118 1.43 8.05 8.72
CA VAL A 118 1.72 8.58 10.05
C VAL A 118 2.67 9.76 9.96
N LEU A 119 2.33 10.85 10.64
CA LEU A 119 3.18 12.03 10.76
C LEU A 119 4.08 11.85 11.98
N VAL A 120 5.37 11.69 11.72
CA VAL A 120 6.40 11.46 12.73
C VAL A 120 7.31 12.68 12.77
N SER A 121 7.65 13.16 13.97
CA SER A 121 8.73 14.11 14.14
C SER A 121 9.92 13.51 14.87
N LEU A 122 11.12 13.77 14.35
CA LEU A 122 12.38 13.28 14.87
C LEU A 122 13.28 14.44 15.29
N SER A 123 13.94 14.27 16.43
CA SER A 123 14.99 15.17 16.88
C SER A 123 16.07 14.40 17.61
N TYR A 124 17.32 14.71 17.33
CA TYR A 124 18.46 14.13 18.02
C TYR A 124 19.27 15.20 18.76
N LEU A 125 19.58 14.92 20.03
CA LEU A 125 20.45 15.74 20.87
C LEU A 125 21.74 14.95 21.17
N PRO A 126 22.87 15.26 20.49
CA PRO A 126 24.12 14.53 20.65
C PRO A 126 24.70 14.60 22.06
N SER A 127 24.63 15.77 22.72
CA SER A 127 25.22 15.96 24.06
C SER A 127 24.57 15.12 25.16
N ALA A 128 23.32 14.68 24.94
CA ALA A 128 22.60 13.80 25.86
C ALA A 128 22.38 12.41 25.27
N GLU A 129 22.98 12.11 24.11
CA GLU A 129 22.77 10.87 23.35
C GLU A 129 21.29 10.48 23.25
N ARG A 130 20.46 11.47 22.91
CA ARG A 130 19.00 11.37 23.07
C ARG A 130 18.28 11.55 21.76
N LEU A 131 17.60 10.50 21.33
CA LEU A 131 16.67 10.51 20.19
C LEU A 131 15.24 10.72 20.71
N THR A 132 14.54 11.72 20.19
CA THR A 132 13.14 12.00 20.51
C THR A 132 12.29 11.77 19.27
N VAL A 133 11.25 10.95 19.43
CA VAL A 133 10.30 10.59 18.38
C VAL A 133 8.93 11.06 18.81
N VAL A 134 8.35 12.04 18.11
CA VAL A 134 7.00 12.53 18.40
C VAL A 134 6.03 11.96 17.38
N LEU A 135 5.07 11.17 17.86
CA LEU A 135 3.98 10.65 17.04
C LEU A 135 2.87 11.70 17.07
N LEU A 136 2.72 12.46 15.99
CA LEU A 136 1.79 13.58 15.94
C LEU A 136 0.38 13.09 15.66
N LYS A 137 0.16 12.57 14.45
CA LYS A 137 -1.14 12.06 13.99
C LYS A 137 -0.98 11.02 12.89
N ALA A 138 -2.03 10.28 12.61
CA ALA A 138 -2.12 9.44 11.43
C ALA A 138 -3.39 9.77 10.64
N ARG A 139 -3.42 9.33 9.37
CA ARG A 139 -4.60 9.46 8.52
C ARG A 139 -4.88 8.18 7.75
N ASN A 140 -6.15 8.01 7.42
CA ASN A 140 -6.68 6.91 6.61
C ASN A 140 -6.37 5.51 7.17
N LEU A 141 -6.13 5.38 8.47
CA LEU A 141 -5.82 4.08 9.06
C LEU A 141 -6.96 3.10 8.81
N PHE A 142 -6.60 1.90 8.37
CA PHE A 142 -7.56 0.84 8.15
C PHE A 142 -8.02 0.29 9.49
N LEU A 143 -9.24 0.63 9.90
CA LEU A 143 -9.91 0.00 11.03
C LEU A 143 -10.89 -1.05 10.50
N PRO A 144 -10.76 -2.35 10.82
CA PRO A 144 -11.72 -3.35 10.40
C PRO A 144 -13.09 -3.01 11.01
N GLN A 145 -14.10 -2.86 10.15
CA GLN A 145 -15.44 -2.36 10.49
C GLN A 145 -16.24 -3.24 11.48
N CYS A 146 -15.73 -4.40 11.88
CA CYS A 146 -16.44 -5.37 12.75
C CYS A 146 -16.02 -5.38 14.23
N LYS A 147 -15.24 -4.41 14.72
CA LYS A 147 -14.94 -4.34 16.17
C LYS A 147 -15.02 -2.90 16.68
N GLU A 148 -16.09 -2.58 17.39
CA GLU A 148 -16.36 -1.32 18.10
C GLU A 148 -15.31 -0.92 19.17
N ASN A 149 -14.21 -1.67 19.32
CA ASN A 149 -13.17 -1.48 20.34
C ASN A 149 -11.73 -1.60 19.77
N MET A 150 -11.47 -1.05 18.58
CA MET A 150 -10.11 -0.99 18.03
C MET A 150 -9.54 0.42 18.17
N ASP A 151 -8.88 0.64 19.30
CA ASP A 151 -8.22 1.91 19.61
C ASP A 151 -6.79 1.92 19.01
N PRO A 152 -6.50 2.68 17.94
CA PRO A 152 -5.16 2.76 17.39
C PRO A 152 -4.12 3.23 18.40
N PHE A 153 -2.98 2.56 18.37
CA PHE A 153 -1.75 2.93 19.07
C PHE A 153 -0.56 2.46 18.24
N VAL A 154 0.55 3.16 18.34
CA VAL A 154 1.78 2.83 17.62
C VAL A 154 2.80 2.26 18.60
N LYS A 155 3.38 1.10 18.28
CA LYS A 155 4.58 0.60 18.96
C LYS A 155 5.79 1.07 18.16
N VAL A 156 6.72 1.75 18.82
CA VAL A 156 7.97 2.19 18.22
C VAL A 156 9.11 1.36 18.80
N TYR A 157 9.85 0.70 17.94
CA TYR A 157 11.04 -0.06 18.29
C TYR A 157 12.27 0.72 17.83
N LEU A 158 13.24 0.88 18.73
CA LEU A 158 14.59 1.27 18.35
C LEU A 158 15.36 0.00 17.97
N LEU A 159 15.90 0.00 16.76
CA LEU A 159 16.79 -1.03 16.25
C LEU A 159 18.22 -0.50 16.27
N VAL A 160 19.18 -1.36 16.61
CA VAL A 160 20.62 -1.13 16.46
C VAL A 160 21.23 -2.39 15.86
N ASN A 161 21.97 -2.25 14.76
CA ASN A 161 22.53 -3.38 14.01
C ASN A 161 21.44 -4.41 13.62
N GLY A 162 20.25 -3.92 13.22
CA GLY A 162 19.11 -4.75 12.82
C GLY A 162 18.36 -5.45 13.97
N LYS A 163 18.82 -5.31 15.23
CA LYS A 163 18.16 -5.91 16.39
C LYS A 163 17.35 -4.88 17.16
N ARG A 164 16.10 -5.22 17.52
CA ARG A 164 15.26 -4.39 18.39
C ARG A 164 15.86 -4.34 19.80
N VAL A 165 16.35 -3.17 20.22
CA VAL A 165 16.98 -2.96 21.53
C VAL A 165 16.06 -2.29 22.55
N LYS A 166 15.08 -1.50 22.09
CA LYS A 166 14.11 -0.84 22.97
C LYS A 166 12.77 -0.75 22.28
N LYS A 167 11.70 -0.77 23.08
CA LYS A 167 10.31 -0.59 22.63
C LYS A 167 9.62 0.45 23.49
N LYS A 168 8.88 1.33 22.85
CA LYS A 168 7.89 2.21 23.48
C LYS A 168 6.58 2.13 22.71
N LYS A 169 5.49 2.60 23.30
CA LYS A 169 4.18 2.65 22.63
C LYS A 169 3.48 3.95 22.99
N THR A 170 2.63 4.42 22.09
CA THR A 170 1.71 5.52 22.40
C THR A 170 0.53 5.06 23.24
N ALA A 171 -0.22 6.03 23.78
CA ALA A 171 -1.56 5.83 24.28
C ALA A 171 -2.50 5.40 23.15
N SER A 172 -3.49 4.58 23.51
CA SER A 172 -4.56 4.17 22.60
C SER A 172 -5.57 5.30 22.42
N LYS A 173 -6.03 5.53 21.19
CA LYS A 173 -7.05 6.54 20.86
C LYS A 173 -8.33 5.84 20.42
N LYS A 174 -9.48 6.19 20.98
CA LYS A 174 -10.73 5.47 20.70
C LYS A 174 -11.21 5.64 19.26
N GLY A 175 -11.44 4.52 18.58
CA GLY A 175 -12.27 4.40 17.37
C GLY A 175 -12.05 5.40 16.23
N SER A 176 -10.82 5.88 16.00
CA SER A 176 -10.54 6.89 14.97
C SER A 176 -9.58 6.37 13.89
N CYS A 177 -9.94 6.49 12.62
CA CYS A 177 -9.04 6.25 11.49
C CYS A 177 -8.06 7.41 11.23
N ASN A 178 -8.24 8.54 11.93
CA ASN A 178 -7.37 9.72 11.86
C ASN A 178 -6.95 10.14 13.28
N PRO A 179 -6.25 9.28 14.04
CA PRO A 179 -5.93 9.57 15.42
C PRO A 179 -4.87 10.68 15.53
N VAL A 180 -4.98 11.48 16.60
CA VAL A 180 -3.98 12.47 17.00
C VAL A 180 -3.43 12.07 18.37
N TRP A 181 -2.13 11.77 18.43
CA TRP A 181 -1.43 11.39 19.66
C TRP A 181 -0.70 12.57 20.28
N ASN A 182 0.07 13.33 19.49
CA ASN A 182 1.00 14.35 19.95
C ASN A 182 1.90 13.85 21.10
N GLU A 183 2.40 12.62 20.98
CA GLU A 183 3.09 11.93 22.06
C GLU A 183 4.59 11.77 21.77
N ALA A 184 5.43 12.21 22.70
CA ALA A 184 6.88 12.14 22.59
C ALA A 184 7.43 10.84 23.24
N LEU A 185 8.14 10.06 22.45
CA LEU A 185 8.84 8.85 22.86
C LEU A 185 10.35 9.07 22.76
N THR A 186 11.01 9.12 23.92
CA THR A 186 12.47 9.35 24.00
C THR A 186 13.25 8.05 24.10
N PHE A 187 14.35 7.94 23.36
CA PHE A 187 15.28 6.80 23.41
C PHE A 187 16.71 7.28 23.69
N SER A 188 17.45 6.47 24.44
CA SER A 188 18.90 6.64 24.58
C SER A 188 19.56 5.99 23.37
N LEU A 189 20.31 6.77 22.59
CA LEU A 189 20.98 6.32 21.38
C LEU A 189 22.32 7.05 21.25
N SER A 190 23.41 6.32 21.42
CA SER A 190 24.76 6.87 21.24
C SER A 190 24.98 7.33 19.80
N SER A 191 25.74 8.43 19.66
CA SER A 191 26.08 9.00 18.35
C SER A 191 26.81 7.99 17.45
N SER A 192 27.62 7.13 18.05
CA SER A 192 28.33 6.02 17.39
C SER A 192 27.38 5.02 16.70
N ASN A 193 26.15 4.89 17.20
CA ASN A 193 25.16 3.95 16.67
C ASN A 193 24.25 4.56 15.59
N LEU A 194 24.29 5.88 15.34
CA LEU A 194 23.37 6.55 14.41
C LEU A 194 23.39 5.97 12.99
N ALA A 195 24.55 5.55 12.50
CA ALA A 195 24.71 4.97 11.17
C ALA A 195 24.11 3.54 11.05
N ASN A 196 23.86 2.88 12.17
CA ASN A 196 23.35 1.51 12.23
C ASN A 196 22.04 1.38 13.02
N ALA A 197 21.44 2.51 13.39
CA ALA A 197 20.19 2.57 14.12
C ALA A 197 19.02 2.83 13.17
N ALA A 198 17.83 2.35 13.54
CA ALA A 198 16.59 2.62 12.84
C ALA A 198 15.42 2.64 13.82
N LEU A 199 14.32 3.29 13.43
CA LEU A 199 13.05 3.26 14.13
C LEU A 199 12.05 2.44 13.34
N GLU A 200 11.52 1.39 13.93
CA GLU A 200 10.41 0.63 13.35
C GLU A 200 9.12 1.02 14.07
N GLY A 201 8.23 1.70 13.36
CA GLY A 201 6.84 1.91 13.75
C GLY A 201 6.01 0.69 13.34
N LYS A 202 5.31 0.08 14.30
CA LYS A 202 4.39 -1.02 14.05
C LYS A 202 3.03 -0.73 14.64
N GLU A 203 2.03 -0.70 13.80
CA GLU A 203 0.63 -0.65 14.24
C GLU A 203 0.10 -2.07 14.52
N ARG A 204 -0.94 -2.17 15.35
CA ARG A 204 -1.62 -3.44 15.64
C ARG A 204 -2.27 -4.04 14.38
N ILE A 205 -2.63 -3.19 13.42
CA ILE A 205 -3.30 -3.56 12.18
C ILE A 205 -2.23 -3.52 11.10
N LYS A 206 -1.88 -4.72 10.59
CA LYS A 206 -0.86 -5.03 9.57
C LYS A 206 -0.31 -3.81 8.83
N GLY A 207 0.70 -3.19 9.43
CA GLY A 207 1.29 -1.95 8.95
C GLY A 207 2.61 -1.68 9.66
N ASN A 208 3.71 -1.58 8.92
CA ASN A 208 4.98 -1.13 9.43
C ASN A 208 5.57 0.03 8.59
N CYS A 209 6.42 0.80 9.26
CA CYS A 209 7.28 1.80 8.65
C CYS A 209 8.62 1.74 9.37
N ILE A 210 9.72 1.74 8.62
CA ILE A 210 11.07 1.77 9.16
C ILE A 210 11.71 3.06 8.70
N ILE A 211 12.27 3.84 9.63
CA ILE A 211 13.00 5.08 9.36
C ILE A 211 14.44 4.88 9.82
N GLY A 212 15.39 5.02 8.92
CA GLY A 212 16.80 4.79 9.22
C GLY A 212 17.72 5.09 8.04
N PRO A 213 19.04 5.12 8.27
CA PRO A 213 20.02 5.51 7.25
C PRO A 213 20.17 4.48 6.12
N LYS A 214 19.68 3.25 6.33
CA LYS A 214 19.72 2.13 5.38
C LYS A 214 18.43 1.97 4.57
N GLU A 215 17.41 2.77 4.88
CA GLU A 215 16.14 2.75 4.14
C GLU A 215 16.28 3.50 2.81
N THR A 216 15.19 3.61 2.04
CA THR A 216 15.15 4.34 0.77
C THR A 216 14.03 5.38 0.77
N GLY A 217 14.17 6.45 0.00
CA GLY A 217 13.15 7.49 -0.12
C GLY A 217 12.95 8.32 1.16
N PRO A 218 11.70 8.78 1.43
CA PRO A 218 11.39 9.68 2.55
C PRO A 218 11.84 9.18 3.92
N GLU A 219 11.85 7.86 4.13
CA GLU A 219 12.28 7.20 5.35
C GLU A 219 13.78 7.43 5.64
N LYS A 220 14.62 7.39 4.60
CA LYS A 220 16.04 7.70 4.71
C LYS A 220 16.28 9.20 4.84
N ASP A 221 15.61 9.99 4.01
CA ASP A 221 15.80 11.44 3.95
C ASP A 221 15.45 12.08 5.30
N HIS A 222 14.34 11.67 5.91
CA HIS A 222 13.94 12.15 7.24
C HIS A 222 14.96 11.82 8.34
N TRP A 223 15.62 10.65 8.28
CA TRP A 223 16.70 10.30 9.21
C TRP A 223 17.92 11.18 9.00
N ILE A 224 18.32 11.37 7.74
CA ILE A 224 19.47 12.22 7.36
C ILE A 224 19.23 13.65 7.82
N ASP A 225 18.08 14.23 7.48
CA ASP A 225 17.70 15.59 7.86
C ASP A 225 17.80 15.79 9.38
N MET A 226 17.29 14.82 10.16
CA MET A 226 17.36 14.86 11.62
C MET A 226 18.82 14.86 12.11
N THR A 227 19.68 14.01 11.55
CA THR A 227 21.09 13.92 11.96
C THR A 227 21.91 15.15 11.55
N GLN A 228 21.58 15.79 10.43
CA GLN A 228 22.24 17.00 9.94
C GLN A 228 21.72 18.28 10.63
N SER A 229 20.56 18.21 11.29
CA SER A 229 19.95 19.33 12.00
C SER A 229 19.85 19.08 13.52
N PRO A 230 20.98 18.99 14.24
CA PRO A 230 20.99 18.68 15.67
C PRO A 230 20.14 19.69 16.45
N ARG A 231 19.37 19.21 17.42
CA ARG A 231 18.42 19.98 18.25
C ARG A 231 17.18 20.53 17.54
N LYS A 232 17.06 20.37 16.22
CA LYS A 232 15.81 20.70 15.51
C LYS A 232 14.89 19.49 15.50
N ALA A 233 13.60 19.76 15.59
CA ALA A 233 12.57 18.76 15.36
C ALA A 233 12.15 18.86 13.89
N ILE A 234 12.25 17.75 13.18
CA ILE A 234 11.85 17.64 11.78
C ILE A 234 10.63 16.75 11.74
N ALA A 235 9.60 17.10 10.97
CA ALA A 235 8.37 16.32 10.87
C ALA A 235 8.17 15.89 9.42
N CYS A 236 7.84 14.61 9.22
CA CYS A 236 7.62 14.05 7.90
C CYS A 236 6.51 12.98 7.95
N TRP A 237 5.69 12.92 6.90
CA TRP A 237 4.70 11.86 6.70
C TRP A 237 5.38 10.61 6.18
N HIS A 238 5.01 9.46 6.74
CA HIS A 238 5.47 8.15 6.29
C HIS A 238 4.29 7.25 5.98
N THR A 239 4.37 6.52 4.87
CA THR A 239 3.37 5.53 4.48
C THR A 239 3.51 4.28 5.35
N VAL A 240 2.39 3.78 5.84
CA VAL A 240 2.30 2.53 6.59
C VAL A 240 2.02 1.41 5.59
N ARG A 241 2.95 0.45 5.47
CA ARG A 241 2.89 -0.66 4.50
C ARG A 241 2.59 -1.99 5.18
#